data_AF-A0A2G2LKQ4-F1
#
_entry.id   AF-A0A2G2LKQ4-F1
#
_cell.length_a   1.000
_cell.length_b   1.000
_cell.length_c   1.000
_cell.angle_alpha   90.00
_cell.angle_beta   90.00
_cell.angle_gamma   90.00
#
_symmetry.space_group_name_H-M   'P 1'
#
loop_
_entity.id
_entity.type
_entity.pdbx_description
1 polymer ?
#
loop_
_entity_poly.entity_id
_entity_poly.type
_entity_poly.pdbx_seq_one_letter_code
_entity_poly.pdbx_strand_id
1 'polypeptide(L)'
;MSAVSVSTTKLQADITAALAAAIAAGLGVGQTWQNMIASRALNTIYTNTSSKPIFIAITFSSGPFDSAIIVSGVAIMHQSTTTTDSRQSSFVVPSGSSYSISTLGTTLYKWAELR
;
A
#
# COMPACT_ATOMS: atom_id res chain seq x y z
N MET A 1 5.13 40.61 27.27
CA MET A 1 4.84 39.42 26.43
C MET A 1 3.70 39.79 25.50
N SER A 2 3.98 40.09 24.23
CA SER A 2 2.93 40.43 23.26
C SER A 2 2.19 39.15 22.90
N ALA A 3 0.90 39.09 23.17
CA ALA A 3 0.06 37.96 22.77
C ALA A 3 0.04 37.93 21.24
N VAL A 4 0.46 36.82 20.65
CA VAL A 4 0.25 36.54 19.23
C VAL A 4 -1.26 36.39 19.04
N SER A 5 -1.94 37.49 18.71
CA SER A 5 -3.36 37.46 18.36
C SER A 5 -3.49 36.89 16.94
N VAL A 6 -3.57 35.57 16.82
CA VAL A 6 -3.99 34.95 15.56
C VAL A 6 -5.44 35.35 15.32
N SER A 7 -5.75 35.92 14.15
CA SER A 7 -7.13 36.25 13.81
C SER A 7 -7.96 34.97 13.72
N THR A 8 -9.19 35.02 14.23
CA THR A 8 -10.13 33.89 14.17
C THR A 8 -10.36 33.42 12.73
N THR A 9 -10.32 34.33 11.76
CA THR A 9 -10.38 34.03 10.32
C THR A 9 -9.20 33.20 9.84
N LYS A 10 -7.97 33.52 10.27
CA LYS A 10 -6.80 32.73 9.93
C LYS A 10 -6.88 31.33 10.55
N LEU A 11 -7.27 31.25 11.82
CA LEU A 11 -7.45 29.96 12.49
C LEU A 11 -8.50 29.10 11.79
N GLN A 12 -9.63 29.67 11.37
CA GLN A 12 -10.67 28.97 10.64
C GLN A 12 -10.17 28.43 9.29
N ALA A 13 -9.37 29.21 8.55
CA ALA A 13 -8.79 28.79 7.28
C ALA A 13 -7.78 27.64 7.49
N ASP A 14 -6.91 27.75 8.50
CA ASP A 14 -5.92 26.72 8.82
C ASP A 14 -6.61 25.38 9.23
N ILE A 15 -7.67 25.45 10.04
CA ILE A 15 -8.46 24.26 10.43
C ILE A 15 -9.13 23.63 9.20
N THR A 16 -9.73 24.43 8.34
CA THR A 16 -10.42 23.94 7.13
C THR A 16 -9.42 23.25 6.19
N ALA A 17 -8.25 23.84 6.00
CA ALA A 17 -7.18 23.25 5.19
C ALA A 17 -6.65 21.93 5.79
N ALA A 18 -6.43 21.89 7.11
CA ALA A 18 -5.99 20.69 7.80
C ALA A 18 -7.03 19.56 7.68
N LEU A 19 -8.32 19.87 7.82
CA LEU A 19 -9.40 18.91 7.66
C LEU A 19 -9.46 18.37 6.22
N ALA A 20 -9.38 19.26 5.22
CA ALA A 20 -9.37 18.85 3.82
C ALA A 20 -8.17 17.95 3.49
N ALA A 21 -6.98 18.28 4.01
CA ALA A 21 -5.78 17.46 3.84
C ALA A 21 -5.93 16.08 4.51
N ALA A 22 -6.50 16.02 5.72
CA ALA A 22 -6.75 14.77 6.41
C ALA A 22 -7.74 13.86 5.65
N ILE A 23 -8.82 14.43 5.12
CA ILE A 23 -9.79 13.70 4.29
C ILE A 23 -9.12 13.21 3.00
N ALA A 24 -8.35 14.07 2.33
CA ALA A 24 -7.67 13.73 1.09
C ALA A 24 -6.59 12.65 1.28
N ALA A 25 -6.01 12.49 2.47
CA ALA A 25 -5.02 11.46 2.78
C ALA A 25 -5.63 10.06 2.94
N GLY A 26 -6.96 9.93 3.00
CA GLY A 26 -7.65 8.66 3.14
C GLY A 26 -7.45 7.72 1.94
N LEU A 27 -7.36 6.41 2.23
CA LEU A 27 -7.33 5.36 1.22
C LEU A 27 -8.60 5.38 0.36
N GLY A 28 -8.44 5.32 -0.96
CA GLY A 28 -9.52 5.34 -1.95
C GLY A 28 -10.04 6.73 -2.32
N VAL A 29 -9.65 7.80 -1.62
CA VAL A 29 -10.08 9.16 -1.94
C VAL A 29 -9.19 9.73 -3.05
N GLY A 30 -9.77 9.92 -4.24
CA GLY A 30 -9.06 10.47 -5.40
C GLY A 30 -7.95 9.55 -5.94
N GLN A 31 -7.99 8.27 -5.59
CA GLN A 31 -7.07 7.24 -6.08
C GLN A 31 -7.71 6.46 -7.23
N THR A 32 -6.89 5.91 -8.11
CA THR A 32 -7.34 5.10 -9.25
C THR A 32 -6.58 3.78 -9.31
N TRP A 33 -7.23 2.73 -9.83
CA TRP A 33 -6.58 1.44 -10.02
C TRP A 33 -5.61 1.49 -11.20
N GLN A 34 -4.37 1.10 -10.94
CA GLN A 34 -3.31 1.03 -11.93
C GLN A 34 -2.91 -0.43 -12.14
N ASN A 35 -2.81 -0.88 -13.39
CA ASN A 35 -2.27 -2.19 -13.72
C ASN A 35 -0.75 -2.15 -13.71
N MET A 36 -0.13 -2.91 -12.81
CA MET A 36 1.29 -2.84 -12.51
C MET A 36 2.08 -4.09 -12.94
N ILE A 37 1.45 -5.04 -13.64
CA ILE A 37 2.08 -6.32 -14.02
C ILE A 37 3.43 -6.12 -14.73
N ALA A 38 3.52 -5.14 -15.64
CA ALA A 38 4.73 -4.89 -16.41
C ALA A 38 5.87 -4.21 -15.60
N SER A 39 5.58 -3.67 -14.41
CA SER A 39 6.52 -2.90 -13.58
C SER A 39 6.75 -3.52 -12.20
N ARG A 40 6.26 -4.74 -12.00
CA ARG A 40 6.33 -5.48 -10.74
C ARG A 40 6.77 -6.91 -10.94
N ALA A 41 7.49 -7.43 -9.96
CA ALA A 41 7.95 -8.81 -9.90
C ALA A 41 7.80 -9.34 -8.47
N LEU A 42 7.60 -10.65 -8.35
CA LEU A 42 7.69 -11.36 -7.08
C LEU A 42 9.12 -11.28 -6.53
N ASN A 43 9.29 -11.50 -5.22
CA ASN A 43 10.59 -11.48 -4.53
C ASN A 43 11.38 -10.17 -4.69
N THR A 44 10.69 -9.08 -5.00
CA THR A 44 11.29 -7.75 -5.14
C THR A 44 10.72 -6.82 -4.08
N ILE A 45 11.59 -6.03 -3.45
CA ILE A 45 11.21 -5.02 -2.47
C ILE A 45 10.87 -3.73 -3.20
N TYR A 46 9.66 -3.23 -2.95
CA TYR A 46 9.19 -1.93 -3.43
C TYR A 46 8.93 -0.99 -2.25
N THR A 47 8.94 0.31 -2.51
CA THR A 47 8.53 1.33 -1.54
C THR A 47 7.31 2.06 -2.06
N ASN A 48 6.31 2.25 -1.20
CA ASN A 48 5.24 3.18 -1.50
C ASN A 48 5.75 4.63 -1.36
N THR A 49 6.22 5.20 -2.47
CA THR A 49 6.71 6.59 -2.53
C THR A 49 5.60 7.62 -2.71
N SER A 50 4.34 7.22 -2.80
CA SER A 50 3.22 8.16 -2.87
C SER A 50 2.95 8.77 -1.50
N SER A 51 2.27 9.91 -1.47
CA SER A 51 1.87 10.55 -0.22
C SER A 51 0.70 9.86 0.49
N LYS A 52 0.13 8.79 -0.10
CA LYS A 52 -1.05 8.09 0.41
C LYS A 52 -0.78 6.61 0.61
N PRO A 53 -1.55 5.92 1.47
CA PRO A 53 -1.55 4.46 1.46
C PRO A 53 -1.95 3.92 0.07
N ILE A 54 -1.39 2.79 -0.31
CA ILE A 54 -1.82 2.06 -1.51
C ILE A 54 -2.51 0.78 -1.08
N PHE A 55 -3.58 0.41 -1.80
CA PHE A 55 -4.19 -0.91 -1.67
C PHE A 55 -3.75 -1.75 -2.85
N ILE A 56 -3.28 -2.96 -2.58
CA ILE A 56 -2.77 -3.88 -3.59
C ILE A 56 -3.73 -5.04 -3.70
N ALA A 57 -4.09 -5.40 -4.93
CA ALA A 57 -4.76 -6.65 -5.25
C ALA A 57 -3.85 -7.46 -6.17
N ILE A 58 -3.47 -8.66 -5.75
CA ILE A 58 -2.48 -9.48 -6.45
C ILE A 58 -2.98 -10.91 -6.62
N THR A 59 -2.65 -11.48 -7.78
CA THR A 59 -2.81 -12.91 -8.06
C THR A 59 -1.49 -13.44 -8.61
N PHE A 60 -0.96 -14.50 -8.02
CA PHE A 60 0.31 -15.11 -8.41
C PHE A 60 0.29 -16.62 -8.18
N SER A 61 1.09 -17.37 -8.92
CA SER A 61 1.33 -18.78 -8.58
C SER A 61 2.33 -18.86 -7.44
N SER A 62 2.15 -19.85 -6.59
CA SER A 62 3.17 -20.25 -5.62
C SER A 62 3.56 -21.69 -5.87
N GLY A 63 4.83 -22.04 -5.67
CA GLY A 63 5.22 -23.44 -5.56
C GLY A 63 4.70 -24.04 -4.25
N PRO A 64 4.94 -25.35 -3.99
CA PRO A 64 4.94 -25.83 -2.61
C PRO A 64 5.86 -24.93 -1.78
N PHE A 65 5.71 -24.92 -0.46
CA PHE A 65 6.46 -24.07 0.50
C PHE A 65 5.81 -22.71 0.84
N ASP A 66 6.48 -22.02 1.76
CA ASP A 66 6.01 -20.80 2.39
C ASP A 66 6.04 -19.61 1.41
N SER A 67 4.96 -18.84 1.39
CA SER A 67 4.95 -17.47 0.87
C SER A 67 4.57 -16.49 1.96
N ALA A 68 5.16 -15.30 1.92
CA ALA A 68 4.82 -14.22 2.84
C ALA A 68 4.62 -12.90 2.10
N ILE A 69 3.65 -12.12 2.57
CA ILE A 69 3.52 -10.71 2.22
C ILE A 69 4.11 -9.92 3.37
N ILE A 70 5.13 -9.13 3.05
CA ILE A 70 5.91 -8.38 4.03
C ILE A 70 5.67 -6.90 3.79
N VAL A 71 5.30 -6.16 4.84
CA VAL A 71 5.13 -4.70 4.82
C VAL A 71 5.90 -4.10 5.99
N SER A 72 6.82 -3.18 5.71
CA SER A 72 7.70 -2.57 6.73
C SER A 72 8.42 -3.62 7.60
N GLY A 73 8.84 -4.73 7.00
CA GLY A 73 9.50 -5.84 7.69
C GLY A 73 8.57 -6.79 8.45
N VAL A 74 7.26 -6.52 8.53
CA VAL A 74 6.27 -7.38 9.18
C VAL A 74 5.65 -8.31 8.14
N ALA A 75 5.70 -9.63 8.37
CA ALA A 75 4.96 -10.61 7.58
C ALA A 75 3.47 -10.55 7.94
N ILE A 76 2.71 -9.72 7.22
CA ILE A 76 1.27 -9.50 7.47
C ILE A 76 0.40 -10.65 6.97
N MET A 77 0.94 -11.47 6.07
CA MET A 77 0.34 -12.74 5.64
C MET A 77 1.43 -13.77 5.47
N HIS A 78 1.14 -15.01 5.89
CA HIS A 78 1.97 -16.17 5.67
C HIS A 78 1.07 -17.33 5.24
N GLN A 79 1.52 -18.09 4.25
CA GLN A 79 0.80 -19.25 3.73
C GLN A 79 1.79 -20.35 3.39
N SER A 80 1.51 -21.57 3.85
CA SER A 80 2.30 -22.76 3.59
C SER A 80 1.41 -23.82 2.97
N THR A 81 1.78 -24.32 1.79
CA THR A 81 1.07 -25.41 1.11
C THR A 81 2.07 -26.45 0.60
N THR A 82 1.60 -27.68 0.40
CA THR A 82 2.39 -28.78 -0.17
C THR A 82 2.23 -28.91 -1.68
N THR A 83 1.40 -28.06 -2.30
CA THR A 83 1.06 -28.09 -3.71
C THR A 83 1.21 -26.71 -4.33
N THR A 84 1.58 -26.69 -5.62
CA THR A 84 1.55 -25.47 -6.44
C THR A 84 0.11 -25.04 -6.67
N ASP A 85 -0.21 -23.78 -6.38
CA ASP A 85 -1.54 -23.22 -6.57
C ASP A 85 -1.50 -21.74 -7.01
N SER A 86 -2.66 -21.22 -7.41
CA SER A 86 -2.86 -19.79 -7.68
C SER A 86 -3.38 -19.12 -6.42
N ARG A 87 -2.63 -18.12 -5.93
CA ARG A 87 -2.93 -17.38 -4.71
C ARG A 87 -3.45 -16.00 -5.05
N GLN A 88 -4.44 -15.57 -4.29
CA GLN A 88 -5.01 -14.22 -4.34
C GLN A 88 -4.83 -13.56 -2.99
N SER A 89 -4.41 -12.30 -2.99
CA SER A 89 -4.25 -11.55 -1.75
C SER A 89 -4.51 -10.08 -1.98
N SER A 90 -4.88 -9.40 -0.91
CA SER A 90 -4.98 -7.95 -0.93
C SER A 90 -4.55 -7.35 0.40
N PHE A 91 -3.89 -6.21 0.33
CA PHE A 91 -3.28 -5.58 1.51
C PHE A 91 -3.03 -4.10 1.29
N VAL A 92 -2.85 -3.38 2.40
CA VAL A 92 -2.53 -1.95 2.41
C VAL A 92 -1.05 -1.76 2.71
N VAL A 93 -0.41 -0.85 1.98
CA VAL A 93 0.95 -0.39 2.26
C VAL A 93 0.89 1.10 2.60
N PRO A 94 1.22 1.51 3.84
CA PRO A 94 1.23 2.92 4.21
C PRO A 94 2.19 3.75 3.34
N SER A 95 1.97 5.06 3.30
CA SER A 95 2.92 6.00 2.68
C SER A 95 4.31 5.84 3.30
N GLY A 96 5.35 5.83 2.45
CA GLY A 96 6.75 5.67 2.84
C GLY A 96 7.17 4.25 3.25
N SER A 97 6.23 3.30 3.35
CA SER A 97 6.52 1.92 3.76
C SER A 97 7.03 1.07 2.61
N SER A 98 7.95 0.14 2.92
CA SER A 98 8.39 -0.89 1.99
C SER A 98 7.46 -2.10 2.01
N TYR A 99 7.44 -2.86 0.93
CA TYR A 99 6.70 -4.10 0.85
C TYR A 99 7.27 -5.07 -0.20
N SER A 100 6.97 -6.35 -0.03
CA SER A 100 7.35 -7.42 -0.97
C SER A 100 6.46 -8.64 -0.82
N ILE A 101 6.33 -9.43 -1.89
CA ILE A 101 5.78 -10.79 -1.83
C ILE A 101 6.94 -11.76 -1.97
N SER A 102 7.25 -12.49 -0.91
CA SER A 102 8.25 -13.55 -0.90
C SER A 102 7.57 -14.88 -1.21
N THR A 103 8.04 -15.60 -2.23
CA THR A 103 7.46 -16.87 -2.66
C THR A 103 8.45 -17.63 -3.55
N LEU A 104 8.38 -18.95 -3.57
CA LEU A 104 9.06 -19.79 -4.57
C LEU A 104 8.23 -19.95 -5.87
N GLY A 105 7.09 -19.26 -5.95
CA GLY A 105 6.26 -19.14 -7.13
C GLY A 105 6.93 -18.45 -8.32
N THR A 106 6.52 -18.84 -9.52
CA THR A 106 7.19 -18.44 -10.78
C THR A 106 6.39 -17.47 -11.62
N THR A 107 5.09 -17.31 -11.41
CA THR A 107 4.22 -16.54 -12.32
C THR A 107 3.41 -15.49 -11.58
N LEU A 108 3.56 -14.23 -12.02
CA LEU A 108 2.67 -13.13 -11.63
C LEU A 108 1.50 -13.04 -12.64
N TYR A 109 0.27 -13.23 -12.18
CA TYR A 109 -0.91 -13.18 -13.05
C TYR A 109 -1.58 -11.80 -13.07
N LYS A 110 -1.70 -11.18 -11.89
CA LYS A 110 -2.30 -9.86 -11.70
C LYS A 110 -1.57 -9.10 -10.61
N TRP A 111 -1.38 -7.81 -10.84
CA TRP A 111 -0.95 -6.86 -9.84
C TRP A 111 -1.61 -5.53 -10.13
N ALA A 112 -2.54 -5.13 -9.28
CA ALA A 112 -3.19 -3.84 -9.35
C ALA A 112 -2.91 -3.05 -8.08
N GLU A 113 -2.59 -1.77 -8.22
CA GLU A 113 -2.41 -0.85 -7.10
C GLU A 113 -3.44 0.27 -7.21
N LEU A 114 -4.24 0.49 -6.16
CA LEU A 114 -5.06 1.68 -5.99
C LEU A 114 -4.14 2.80 -5.49
N ARG A 115 -3.90 3.80 -6.33
CA ARG A 115 -2.93 4.88 -6.11
C ARG A 115 -3.51 6.26 -6.30
#